data_AF-A0A0T7P7P9-F1
#
_entry.id   AF-A0A0T7P7P9-F1
#
_cell.length_a   1.000
_cell.length_b   1.000
_cell.length_c   1.000
_cell.angle_alpha   90.00
_cell.angle_beta   90.00
_cell.angle_gamma   90.00
#
_symmetry.space_group_name_H-M   'P 1'
#
loop_
_entity.id
_entity.type
_entity.pdbx_description
1 polymer ?
#
loop_
_entity_poly.entity_id
_entity_poly.type
_entity_poly.pdbx_seq_one_letter_code
_entity_poly.pdbx_strand_id
1 'polypeptide(L)'
;MKLSNSVVTMSSREIAVLVNSKHSDVKRSAERLCAGGILTAPLAQFDFEHNGNQYFEYRFNKRDSLVLVGGLWAEYLAKKGAA
;
A
#
# COMPACT_ATOMS: atom_id res chain seq x y z
N MET A 1 -22.61 -19.63 4.85
CA MET A 1 -21.44 -19.09 4.12
C MET A 1 -20.25 -19.14 5.06
N LYS A 2 -19.25 -19.99 4.81
CA LYS A 2 -18.03 -20.01 5.63
C LYS A 2 -17.25 -18.74 5.29
N LEU A 3 -17.16 -17.80 6.23
CA LEU A 3 -16.19 -16.73 6.17
C LEU A 3 -14.83 -17.38 6.42
N SER A 4 -14.11 -17.76 5.35
CA SER A 4 -12.70 -18.06 5.49
C SER A 4 -12.03 -16.79 5.98
N ASN A 5 -11.49 -16.81 7.19
CA ASN A 5 -10.78 -15.70 7.81
C ASN A 5 -9.40 -15.48 7.16
N SER A 6 -9.32 -15.68 5.83
CA SER A 6 -8.19 -15.33 5.00
C SER A 6 -7.91 -13.87 5.30
N VAL A 7 -6.73 -13.59 5.85
CA VAL A 7 -6.30 -12.23 6.13
C VAL A 7 -6.34 -11.50 4.80
N VAL A 8 -7.34 -10.65 4.61
CA VAL A 8 -7.48 -9.87 3.38
C VAL A 8 -6.32 -8.88 3.40
N THR A 9 -5.33 -9.14 2.56
CA THR A 9 -4.16 -8.29 2.39
C THR A 9 -4.11 -7.72 0.99
N MET A 10 -3.48 -6.56 0.86
CA MET A 10 -3.08 -6.00 -0.42
C MET A 10 -1.61 -5.64 -0.37
N SER A 11 -0.88 -5.89 -1.45
CA SER A 11 0.52 -5.54 -1.57
C SER A 11 0.69 -4.07 -2.00
N SER A 12 1.82 -3.47 -1.63
CA SER A 12 2.22 -2.14 -2.12
C SER A 12 2.27 -2.04 -3.65
N ARG A 13 2.49 -3.14 -4.38
CA ARG A 13 2.45 -3.17 -5.84
C ARG A 13 1.01 -3.16 -6.36
N GLU A 14 0.14 -3.96 -5.75
CA GLU A 14 -1.30 -3.96 -6.07
C GLU A 14 -1.92 -2.59 -5.82
N ILE A 15 -1.59 -1.94 -4.70
CA ILE A 15 -2.02 -0.57 -4.40
C ILE A 15 -1.50 0.43 -5.43
N ALA A 16 -0.24 0.30 -5.84
CA ALA A 16 0.35 1.17 -6.87
C ALA A 16 -0.41 1.09 -8.19
N VAL A 17 -0.78 -0.12 -8.62
CA VAL A 17 -1.63 -0.34 -9.80
C VAL A 17 -3.02 0.28 -9.58
N LEU A 18 -3.65 0.03 -8.43
CA LEU A 18 -5.00 0.50 -8.12
C LEU A 18 -5.12 2.03 -8.13
N VAL A 19 -4.14 2.73 -7.56
CA VAL A 19 -4.14 4.20 -7.46
C VAL A 19 -3.39 4.89 -8.60
N ASN A 20 -2.98 4.12 -9.62
CA ASN A 20 -2.19 4.59 -10.76
C ASN A 20 -0.97 5.43 -10.35
N SER A 21 -0.16 4.89 -9.43
CA SER A 21 1.03 5.54 -8.88
C SER A 21 2.26 4.65 -9.01
N LYS A 22 3.46 5.21 -8.85
CA LYS A 22 4.70 4.43 -8.82
C LYS A 22 4.79 3.63 -7.52
N HIS A 23 5.28 2.39 -7.61
CA HIS A 23 5.49 1.53 -6.43
C HIS A 23 6.39 2.18 -5.38
N SER A 24 7.45 2.90 -5.79
CA SER A 24 8.33 3.64 -4.89
C SER A 24 7.60 4.71 -4.07
N ASP A 25 6.63 5.39 -4.68
CA ASP A 25 5.87 6.47 -4.03
C ASP A 25 4.88 5.89 -3.01
N VAL A 26 4.28 4.72 -3.32
CA VAL A 26 3.46 3.96 -2.38
C VAL A 26 4.29 3.51 -1.18
N LYS A 27 5.49 2.95 -1.39
CA LYS A 27 6.39 2.54 -0.30
C LYS A 27 6.75 3.71 0.61
N ARG A 28 7.18 4.84 0.04
CA ARG A 28 7.51 6.05 0.80
C ARG A 28 6.33 6.56 1.62
N SER A 29 5.12 6.51 1.05
CA SER A 29 3.90 6.92 1.75
C SER A 29 3.57 5.96 2.90
N ALA A 30 3.70 4.65 2.69
CA ALA A 30 3.51 3.67 3.75
C ALA A 30 4.50 3.85 4.91
N GLU A 31 5.78 4.08 4.60
CA GLU A 31 6.83 4.36 5.60
C GLU A 31 6.51 5.63 6.39
N ARG A 32 6.11 6.71 5.72
CA ARG A 32 5.69 7.97 6.36
C ARG A 32 4.50 7.78 7.29
N LEU A 33 3.46 7.06 6.84
CA LEU A 33 2.25 6.84 7.64
C LEU A 33 2.50 5.86 8.81
N CYS A 34 3.37 4.86 8.62
CA CYS A 34 3.81 3.98 9.70
C CYS A 34 4.59 4.75 10.77
N ALA A 35 5.54 5.60 10.35
CA ALA A 35 6.28 6.47 11.28
C ALA A 35 5.36 7.45 12.04
N GLY A 36 4.26 7.87 11.41
CA GLY A 36 3.22 8.68 12.06
C GLY A 36 2.23 7.91 12.93
N GLY A 37 2.39 6.59 13.10
CA GLY A 37 1.48 5.75 13.89
C GLY A 37 0.11 5.53 13.26
N ILE A 38 -0.06 5.84 11.97
CA ILE A 38 -1.32 5.72 11.24
C ILE A 38 -1.52 4.28 10.71
N LEU A 39 -0.43 3.66 10.23
CA LEU A 39 -0.41 2.25 9.81
C LEU A 39 0.15 1.36 10.92
N THR A 40 -0.16 0.07 10.82
CA THR A 40 0.37 -0.95 11.75
C THR A 40 1.88 -1.09 11.57
N ALA A 41 2.62 -0.99 12.67
CA ALA A 41 4.06 -1.25 12.73
C ALA A 41 4.36 -2.65 13.29
N PRO A 42 5.44 -3.32 12.85
CA PRO A 42 6.30 -2.95 11.73
C PRO A 42 5.63 -3.22 10.37
N LEU A 43 6.09 -2.55 9.31
CA LEU A 43 5.65 -2.87 7.95
C LEU A 43 6.11 -4.27 7.57
N ALA A 44 5.18 -5.13 7.17
CA ALA A 44 5.49 -6.50 6.80
C ALA A 44 6.08 -6.55 5.39
N GLN A 45 7.39 -6.81 5.30
CA GLN A 45 8.14 -6.90 4.05
C GLN A 45 8.17 -8.34 3.53
N PHE A 46 7.98 -8.49 2.22
CA PHE A 46 7.96 -9.78 1.52
C PHE A 46 8.82 -9.72 0.27
N ASP A 47 9.50 -10.82 -0.02
CA ASP A 47 10.29 -11.00 -1.23
C ASP A 47 9.36 -11.06 -2.44
N PHE A 48 9.82 -10.46 -3.53
CA PHE A 48 9.14 -10.45 -4.81
C PHE A 48 10.16 -10.65 -5.92
N GLU A 49 10.07 -11.77 -6.62
CA GLU A 49 10.92 -12.04 -7.77
C GLU A 49 10.29 -11.49 -9.06
N HIS A 50 11.07 -10.75 -9.84
CA HIS A 50 10.65 -10.27 -11.15
C HIS A 50 11.81 -10.26 -12.13
N ASN A 51 11.62 -10.96 -13.26
CA ASN A 51 12.65 -11.13 -14.30
C ASN A 51 14.00 -11.58 -13.73
N GLY A 52 13.98 -12.57 -12.83
CA GLY A 52 15.18 -13.13 -12.19
C GLY A 52 15.86 -12.22 -11.17
N ASN A 53 15.31 -11.04 -10.88
CA ASN A 53 15.80 -10.15 -9.84
C ASN A 53 14.91 -10.20 -8.60
N GLN A 54 15.52 -10.17 -7.42
CA GLN A 54 14.81 -10.08 -6.15
C GLN A 54 14.54 -8.63 -5.77
N TYR A 55 13.28 -8.37 -5.45
CA TYR A 55 12.79 -7.10 -4.92
C TYR A 55 12.01 -7.37 -3.64
N PHE A 56 11.52 -6.30 -3.02
CA PHE A 56 10.63 -6.42 -1.88
C PHE A 56 9.38 -5.56 -2.05
N GLU A 57 8.28 -6.05 -1.49
CA GLU A 57 7.02 -5.34 -1.35
C GLU A 57 6.57 -5.34 0.12
N TYR A 58 5.74 -4.36 0.49
CA TYR A 58 4.99 -4.42 1.74
C TYR A 58 3.64 -5.09 1.51
N ARG A 59 3.16 -5.85 2.49
CA ARG A 59 1.76 -6.32 2.54
C ARG A 59 1.05 -5.72 3.73
N PHE A 60 -0.16 -5.23 3.47
CA PHE A 60 -0.97 -4.51 4.44
C PHE A 60 -2.20 -5.34 4.79
N ASN A 61 -2.67 -5.25 6.04
CA ASN A 61 -3.99 -5.75 6.40
C ASN A 61 -5.08 -4.86 5.75
N LYS A 62 -6.33 -5.35 5.74
CA LYS A 62 -7.48 -4.65 5.16
C LYS A 62 -7.59 -3.17 5.56
N ARG A 63 -7.42 -2.83 6.84
CA ARG A 63 -7.55 -1.45 7.32
C ARG A 63 -6.46 -0.59 6.69
N ASP A 64 -5.22 -1.04 6.78
CA ASP A 64 -4.06 -0.29 6.31
C ASP A 64 -4.06 -0.13 4.80
N SER A 65 -4.56 -1.13 4.06
CA SER A 65 -4.80 -1.01 2.61
C SER A 65 -5.78 0.13 2.29
N LEU A 66 -6.91 0.22 3.01
CA LEU A 66 -7.91 1.28 2.79
C LEU A 66 -7.38 2.66 3.14
N VAL A 67 -6.66 2.78 4.26
CA VAL A 67 -6.03 4.04 4.68
C VAL A 67 -5.01 4.51 3.65
N LEU A 68 -4.16 3.61 3.15
CA LEU A 68 -3.13 3.95 2.17
C LEU A 68 -3.75 4.36 0.83
N VAL A 69 -4.74 3.61 0.33
CA VAL A 69 -5.46 3.95 -0.91
C VAL A 69 -6.16 5.29 -0.79
N GLY A 70 -6.91 5.52 0.29
CA GLY A 70 -7.63 6.77 0.52
C GLY A 70 -6.70 7.99 0.62
N GLY A 71 -5.59 7.85 1.36
CA GLY A 71 -4.58 8.90 1.48
C GLY A 71 -3.93 9.27 0.13
N LEU A 72 -3.52 8.26 -0.64
CA LEU A 72 -2.91 8.47 -1.96
C LEU A 72 -3.89 9.09 -2.96
N TRP A 73 -5.18 8.71 -2.89
CA TRP A 73 -6.20 9.29 -3.75
C TRP A 73 -6.49 10.76 -3.40
N ALA A 74 -6.53 11.10 -2.11
CA ALA A 74 -6.64 12.48 -1.65
C ALA A 74 -5.45 13.34 -2.12
N GLU A 75 -4.22 12.82 -2.03
CA GLU A 75 -3.03 13.49 -2.55
C GLU A 75 -3.09 13.70 -4.07
N TYR A 76 -3.60 12.71 -4.81
CA TYR A 76 -3.79 12.82 -6.26
C TYR A 76 -4.77 13.95 -6.62
N LEU A 77 -5.92 14.01 -5.94
CA LEU A 77 -6.91 15.07 -6.15
C LEU A 77 -6.35 16.46 -5.80
N ALA A 78 -5.62 16.57 -4.69
CA ALA A 78 -4.99 17.83 -4.29
C ALA A 78 -3.99 18.33 -5.33
N LYS A 79 -3.21 17.44 -5.95
CA LYS A 79 -2.24 17.78 -7.01
C LYS A 79 -2.91 18.15 -8.34
N LYS A 80 -4.04 17.52 -8.66
CA LYS A 80 -4.78 17.76 -9.91
C LYS A 80 -5.64 19.01 -9.88
N GLY A 81 -5.69 19.72 -8.75
CA GLY A 81 -6.57 20.86 -8.57
C GLY A 81 -8.00 20.40 -8.74
N ALA A 82 -8.50 19.59 -7.81
CA ALA A 82 -9.94 19.46 -7.66
C ALA A 82 -10.55 20.88 -7.75
N ALA A 83 -11.32 21.06 -8.82
CA ALA A 83 -11.93 22.30 -9.27
C ALA A 83 -12.95 22.85 -8.27
#